data_AF-A0A5C5RSF5-F1
#
_entry.id   AF-A0A5C5RSF5-F1
#
_cell.length_a   1.000
_cell.length_b   1.000
_cell.length_c   1.000
_cell.angle_alpha   90.00
_cell.angle_beta   90.00
_cell.angle_gamma   90.00
#
_symmetry.space_group_name_H-M   'P 1'
#
loop_
_entity.id
_entity.type
_entity.pdbx_description
1 polymer ?
#
loop_
_entity_poly.entity_id
_entity_poly.type
_entity_poly.pdbx_seq_one_letter_code
_entity_poly.pdbx_strand_id
1 'polypeptide(L)'
;MTAVQNPRFPRIATPEIRDAALATVRQMLQDSSMTRWAACVEVSRHIPYAASTVQKWCVEAEIGRDAESDRVRELEARLKVARLINRHTTGAEAEF
;
A
#
# COMPACT_ATOMS: atom_id res chain seq x y z
N MET A 1 35.77 7.78 -21.94
CA MET A 1 34.39 8.32 -22.04
C MET A 1 33.84 8.50 -20.64
N THR A 2 33.79 9.73 -20.14
CA THR A 2 33.30 10.01 -18.77
C THR A 2 31.78 10.04 -18.80
N ALA A 3 31.12 9.16 -18.06
CA ALA A 3 29.67 9.11 -18.00
C ALA A 3 29.13 10.40 -17.37
N VAL A 4 28.37 11.18 -18.14
CA VAL A 4 27.68 12.39 -17.65
C VAL A 4 26.68 11.94 -16.59
N GLN A 5 26.96 12.21 -15.32
CA GLN A 5 26.02 11.99 -14.24
C GLN A 5 24.84 12.94 -14.44
N ASN A 6 23.65 12.41 -14.64
CA ASN A 6 22.43 13.20 -14.60
C ASN A 6 22.11 13.47 -13.11
N PRO A 7 22.28 14.71 -12.59
CA PRO A 7 22.18 14.98 -11.15
C PRO A 7 20.76 14.78 -10.59
N ARG A 8 19.78 14.58 -11.48
CA ARG A 8 18.37 14.41 -11.13
C ARG A 8 18.03 13.02 -10.56
N PHE A 9 18.91 12.04 -10.71
CA PHE A 9 18.71 10.65 -10.27
C PHE A 9 20.02 10.10 -9.67
N PRO A 10 20.19 10.11 -8.33
CA PRO A 10 21.39 9.56 -7.71
C PRO A 10 21.47 8.06 -8.03
N ARG A 11 22.65 7.59 -8.46
CA ARG A 11 22.82 6.23 -8.98
C ARG A 11 22.67 5.13 -7.90
N ILE A 12 22.75 5.53 -6.63
CA ILE A 12 22.64 4.70 -5.43
C ILE A 12 21.70 5.43 -4.49
N ALA A 13 20.67 4.74 -3.98
CA ALA A 13 19.82 5.28 -2.93
C ALA A 13 20.56 5.26 -1.59
N THR A 14 20.42 6.35 -0.84
CA THR A 14 20.84 6.35 0.57
C THR A 14 19.89 5.45 1.36
N PRO A 15 20.35 4.83 2.48
CA PRO A 15 19.50 3.99 3.30
C PRO A 15 18.22 4.70 3.76
N GLU A 16 18.32 5.98 4.10
CA GLU A 16 17.21 6.79 4.62
C GLU A 16 16.09 6.97 3.58
N ILE A 17 16.43 7.18 2.30
CA ILE A 17 15.43 7.28 1.22
C ILE A 17 14.79 5.92 0.96
N ARG A 18 15.58 4.82 0.99
CA ARG A 18 15.06 3.46 0.84
C ARG A 18 14.08 3.13 1.95
N ASP A 19 14.45 3.37 3.20
CA ASP A 19 13.66 3.01 4.37
C ASP A 19 12.40 3.87 4.47
N ALA A 20 12.49 5.18 4.20
CA ALA A 20 11.32 6.05 4.12
C ALA A 20 10.34 5.60 3.02
N ALA A 21 10.84 5.28 1.82
CA ALA A 21 9.99 4.77 0.73
C ALA A 21 9.29 3.46 1.09
N LEU A 22 10.00 2.52 1.72
CA LEU A 22 9.45 1.24 2.16
C LEU A 22 8.41 1.40 3.29
N ALA A 23 8.68 2.27 4.26
CA ALA A 23 7.72 2.60 5.31
C ALA A 23 6.44 3.23 4.74
N THR A 24 6.57 4.19 3.81
CA THR A 24 5.42 4.81 3.13
C THR A 24 4.62 3.79 2.32
N VAL A 25 5.25 2.92 1.50
CA VAL A 25 4.53 1.88 0.77
C VAL A 25 3.79 0.94 1.73
N ARG A 26 4.42 0.52 2.84
CA ARG A 26 3.78 -0.34 3.84
C ARG A 26 2.54 0.32 4.44
N GLN A 27 2.65 1.59 4.85
CA GLN A 27 1.53 2.35 5.38
C GLN A 27 0.40 2.51 4.35
N MET A 28 0.72 2.88 3.11
CA MET A 28 -0.28 2.99 2.03
C MET A 28 -1.03 1.67 1.78
N LEU A 29 -0.36 0.52 1.93
CA LEU A 29 -1.01 -0.79 1.79
C LEU A 29 -1.90 -1.16 2.98
N GLN A 30 -1.56 -0.68 4.18
CA GLN A 30 -2.36 -0.81 5.39
C GLN A 30 -3.60 0.10 5.35
N ASP A 31 -3.43 1.38 4.99
CA ASP A 31 -4.46 2.40 5.12
C ASP A 31 -5.41 2.49 3.91
N SER A 32 -5.10 1.81 2.80
CA SER A 32 -5.89 1.91 1.55
C SER A 32 -6.09 0.58 0.80
N SER A 33 -6.93 0.59 -0.23
CA SER A 33 -7.15 -0.52 -1.17
C SER A 33 -6.14 -0.61 -2.32
N MET A 34 -5.20 0.35 -2.48
CA MET A 34 -4.44 0.64 -3.71
C MET A 34 -3.72 -0.50 -4.47
N THR A 35 -3.31 -1.60 -3.84
CA THR A 35 -2.29 -2.56 -4.34
C THR A 35 -0.85 -2.03 -4.34
N ARG A 36 0.14 -2.95 -4.36
CA ARG A 36 1.57 -2.61 -4.25
C ARG A 36 2.09 -1.73 -5.38
N TRP A 37 1.68 -1.99 -6.61
CA TRP A 37 2.19 -1.24 -7.76
C TRP A 37 1.75 0.23 -7.72
N ALA A 38 0.47 0.50 -7.41
CA ALA A 38 -0.02 1.87 -7.31
C ALA A 38 0.65 2.64 -6.16
N ALA A 39 0.88 2.00 -5.01
CA ALA A 39 1.65 2.60 -3.91
C ALA A 39 3.11 2.91 -4.32
N CYS A 40 3.78 2.01 -5.07
CA CYS A 40 5.12 2.28 -5.61
C CYS A 40 5.15 3.43 -6.62
N VAL A 41 4.11 3.55 -7.46
CA VAL A 41 3.94 4.66 -8.41
C VAL A 41 3.75 5.98 -7.67
N GLU A 42 2.90 6.02 -6.63
CA GLU A 42 2.68 7.23 -5.84
C GLU A 42 3.97 7.68 -5.14
N VAL A 43 4.63 6.79 -4.41
CA VAL A 43 5.91 7.09 -3.73
C VAL A 43 6.99 7.58 -4.71
N SER A 44 7.04 7.03 -5.93
CA SER A 44 8.00 7.47 -6.96
C SER A 44 7.82 8.90 -7.46
N ARG A 45 6.68 9.56 -7.17
CA ARG A 45 6.48 10.99 -7.46
C ARG A 45 7.22 11.91 -6.49
N HIS A 46 7.60 11.40 -5.32
CA HIS A 46 8.16 12.17 -4.22
C HIS A 46 9.67 11.90 -3.97
N ILE A 47 10.26 10.94 -4.69
CA ILE A 47 11.68 10.58 -4.56
C ILE A 47 12.36 10.50 -5.94
N PRO A 48 13.69 10.65 -6.05
CA PRO A 48 14.39 10.60 -7.33
C PRO A 48 14.64 9.15 -7.81
N TYR A 49 13.63 8.29 -7.72
CA TYR A 49 13.68 6.88 -8.11
C TYR A 49 12.39 6.44 -8.78
N ALA A 50 12.50 5.71 -9.89
CA ALA A 50 11.35 5.20 -10.61
C ALA A 50 10.56 4.16 -9.80
N ALA A 51 9.25 4.04 -10.06
CA ALA A 51 8.37 3.06 -9.42
C ALA A 51 8.90 1.62 -9.50
N SER A 52 9.60 1.26 -10.58
CA SER A 52 10.26 -0.05 -10.74
C SER A 52 11.41 -0.29 -9.74
N THR A 53 12.14 0.77 -9.36
CA THR A 53 13.18 0.71 -8.32
C THR A 53 12.56 0.53 -6.93
N VAL A 54 11.51 1.28 -6.62
CA VAL A 54 10.73 1.13 -5.36
C VAL A 54 10.12 -0.26 -5.27
N GLN A 55 9.54 -0.75 -6.36
CA GLN A 55 8.97 -2.09 -6.48
C GLN A 55 10.04 -3.18 -6.24
N LYS A 56 11.27 -2.99 -6.71
CA LYS A 56 12.39 -3.91 -6.40
C LYS A 56 12.72 -3.92 -4.91
N TRP A 57 12.85 -2.75 -4.27
CA TRP A 57 13.08 -2.70 -2.82
C TRP A 57 11.96 -3.34 -2.01
N CYS A 58 10.69 -3.16 -2.45
CA CYS A 58 9.54 -3.80 -1.80
C CYS A 58 9.58 -5.33 -1.92
N VAL A 59 10.06 -5.88 -3.04
CA VAL A 59 10.26 -7.34 -3.17
C VAL A 59 11.38 -7.82 -2.25
N GLU A 60 12.52 -7.12 -2.22
CA GLU A 60 13.66 -7.45 -1.34
C GLU A 60 13.32 -7.37 0.16
N ALA A 61 12.41 -6.47 0.55
CA ALA A 61 11.96 -6.28 1.94
C ALA A 61 10.65 -7.03 2.26
N GLU A 62 10.23 -7.95 1.40
CA GLU A 62 8.99 -8.76 1.51
C GLU A 62 7.71 -7.92 1.74
N ILE A 63 7.73 -6.66 1.32
CA ILE A 63 6.58 -5.76 1.35
C ILE A 63 5.66 -6.15 0.20
N GLY A 64 4.57 -6.82 0.57
CA GLY A 64 3.43 -7.15 -0.29
C GLY A 64 2.14 -7.03 0.49
N ARG A 65 1.04 -7.33 -0.19
CA ARG A 65 -0.15 -7.85 0.50
C ARG A 65 -0.06 -9.36 0.44
N ASP A 66 -0.31 -9.99 1.56
CA ASP A 66 -0.62 -11.41 1.57
C ASP A 66 -1.99 -11.62 0.92
N ALA A 67 -2.11 -12.62 0.05
CA ALA A 67 -3.39 -13.01 -0.51
C ALA A 67 -4.38 -13.46 0.58
N GLU A 68 -3.87 -14.00 1.69
CA GLU A 68 -4.67 -14.29 2.89
C GLU A 68 -5.19 -13.00 3.55
N SER A 69 -4.36 -11.93 3.61
CA SER A 69 -4.76 -10.63 4.17
C SER A 69 -5.86 -9.94 3.37
N ASP A 70 -5.81 -9.99 2.03
CA ASP A 70 -6.89 -9.44 1.20
C ASP A 70 -8.21 -10.23 1.38
N ARG A 71 -8.14 -11.56 1.53
CA ARG A 71 -9.32 -12.41 1.82
C ARG A 71 -9.91 -12.15 3.20
N VAL A 72 -9.07 -11.99 4.23
CA VAL A 72 -9.51 -11.63 5.59
C VAL A 72 -10.20 -10.26 5.58
N ARG A 73 -9.62 -9.25 4.92
CA ARG A 73 -10.25 -7.92 4.78
C ARG A 73 -11.60 -7.97 4.08
N GLU A 74 -11.74 -8.79 3.04
CA GLU A 74 -13.03 -8.94 2.37
C GLU A 74 -14.09 -9.57 3.31
N LEU A 75 -13.72 -10.59 4.08
CA LEU A 75 -14.59 -11.20 5.09
C LEU A 75 -14.96 -10.21 6.20
N GLU A 76 -14.02 -9.42 6.70
CA GLU A 76 -14.26 -8.35 7.69
C GLU A 76 -15.20 -7.27 7.15
N ALA A 77 -15.01 -6.84 5.89
CA ALA A 77 -15.88 -5.87 5.23
C ALA A 77 -17.32 -6.42 5.07
N ARG A 78 -17.46 -7.67 4.60
CA ARG A 78 -18.76 -8.35 4.51
C ARG A 78 -19.43 -8.46 5.88
N LEU A 79 -18.68 -8.84 6.93
CA LEU A 79 -19.18 -8.92 8.31
C LEU A 79 -19.60 -7.55 8.86
N LYS A 80 -18.85 -6.48 8.56
CA LYS A 80 -19.20 -5.11 8.94
C LYS A 80 -20.51 -4.65 8.29
N VAL A 81 -20.72 -4.98 7.01
CA VAL A 81 -21.98 -4.70 6.30
C VAL A 81 -23.14 -5.51 6.91
N ALA A 82 -22.97 -6.82 7.13
CA ALA A 82 -24.00 -7.65 7.76
C ALA A 82 -24.41 -7.13 9.16
N ARG A 83 -23.43 -6.74 9.98
CA ARG A 83 -23.68 -6.10 11.30
C ARG A 83 -24.39 -4.75 11.18
N LEU A 84 -24.14 -3.98 10.12
CA LEU A 84 -24.84 -2.73 9.87
C LEU A 84 -26.31 -3.00 9.51
N ILE A 85 -26.57 -3.92 8.57
CA ILE A 85 -27.92 -4.31 8.15
C ILE A 85 -28.73 -4.83 9.34
N ASN A 86 -28.20 -5.80 10.10
CA ASN A 86 -28.90 -6.39 11.24
C ASN A 86 -29.29 -5.35 12.31
N ARG A 87 -28.48 -4.30 12.53
CA ARG A 87 -28.85 -3.21 13.46
C ARG A 87 -30.03 -2.38 12.97
N HIS A 88 -30.20 -2.25 11.65
CA HIS A 88 -31.33 -1.52 11.06
C HIS A 88 -32.58 -2.38 10.89
N THR A 89 -32.45 -3.69 10.62
CA THR A 89 -33.61 -4.59 10.46
C THR A 89 -34.18 -5.04 11.80
N THR A 90 -33.35 -5.56 12.72
CA THR A 90 -33.81 -6.07 14.02
C THR A 90 -34.23 -4.95 14.98
N GLY A 91 -33.87 -3.69 14.69
CA GLY A 91 -34.40 -2.51 15.39
C GLY A 91 -35.81 -2.10 14.95
N ALA A 92 -36.33 -2.64 13.86
CA ALA A 92 -37.64 -2.27 13.28
C ALA A 92 -38.77 -3.26 13.62
N GLU A 93 -38.47 -4.38 14.28
CA GLU A 93 -39.44 -5.46 14.58
C GLU A 93 -40.06 -5.35 15.99
N ALA A 94 -39.84 -4.23 16.69
CA ALA A 94 -40.26 -4.02 18.08
C ALA A 94 -41.53 -3.13 18.25
N GLU A 95 -42.29 -2.90 17.18
CA GLU A 95 -43.57 -2.17 17.20
C GLU A 95 -44.69 -2.99 16.52
N PHE A 96 -45.22 -3.99 17.25
CA PHE A 96 -46.49 -4.68 16.97
C PHE A 96 -47.20 -5.04 18.29
#